data_AF-A0A7Y5MNT1-F1
#
_entry.id   AF-A0A7Y5MNT1-F1
#
_cell.length_a   1.000
_cell.length_b   1.000
_cell.length_c   1.000
_cell.angle_alpha   90.00
_cell.angle_beta   90.00
_cell.angle_gamma   90.00
#
_symmetry.space_group_name_H-M   'P 1'
#
loop_
_entity.id
_entity.type
_entity.pdbx_description
1 polymer ?
#
loop_
_entity_poly.entity_id
_entity_poly.type
_entity_poly.pdbx_seq_one_letter_code
_entity_poly.pdbx_strand_id
1 'polypeptide(L)'
;MKKSVACLARFGIAMGCLGIVAGGSGAAIRYEVESVTRFIEISYTVPSDAGEEVEVLCSWSPAGKGNWRPAKVHPLVSETALYLVREPEWREWTEQGKVLERRAAGLERTVVFNPYPEAQIEGKVEVDFRVEIQSPEGRVLSSEQAPVQADNSDVVCLEDWSKVFQQGVPSKSLNPDPGEWAYRTNLAASEQVTRGDDLLGKADIKVPLPQLSHPLNLKGWYAIHVCTSPLKGGIGLRLSGDERTDYVGSRYPFQEVFWNWRRMDHQHLVLRQQHIYTGWAPAHVDYVRLVPLGEDQVESLEAKFGGKVDKFIAGYYEPYSWAFYENVQHTLQHREPLTAFREARLSLVDIQIGRFGDKVVYESRLTDPLNYSTIGDPIGEVRVPTTDNVGRMQQFSNALDATLRYARELGLIPHANFGASNCYPGTPLQSDFSKQHPEWMRGACLRFEVPQVREYALSLYREALEIGAPGISIDFCRYPESIDNATT
;
A
#
# COMPACT_ATOMS: atom_id res chain seq x y z
N MET A 1 -10.64 -49.66 20.29
CA MET A 1 -9.26 -49.98 20.72
C MET A 1 -8.28 -49.46 19.67
N LYS A 2 -7.68 -48.29 19.91
CA LYS A 2 -6.36 -47.85 19.43
C LYS A 2 -6.13 -46.47 20.06
N LYS A 3 -5.26 -46.45 21.07
CA LYS A 3 -4.79 -45.27 21.80
C LYS A 3 -3.58 -44.70 21.04
N SER A 4 -3.53 -43.39 20.85
CA SER A 4 -2.30 -42.60 20.66
C SER A 4 -2.53 -41.28 21.41
N VAL A 5 -2.08 -41.15 22.66
CA VAL A 5 -0.74 -40.67 23.07
C VAL A 5 -0.42 -39.33 22.41
N ALA A 6 -0.85 -38.26 23.07
CA ALA A 6 -0.42 -36.90 22.81
C ALA A 6 1.02 -36.74 23.37
N CYS A 7 1.95 -36.44 22.48
CA CYS A 7 3.32 -36.05 22.83
C CYS A 7 3.35 -34.52 22.93
N LEU A 8 3.57 -33.99 24.14
CA LEU A 8 3.92 -32.58 24.33
C LEU A 8 5.35 -32.37 23.79
N ALA A 9 5.47 -31.71 22.63
CA ALA A 9 6.74 -31.17 22.17
C ALA A 9 6.89 -29.74 22.70
N ARG A 10 7.82 -29.58 23.66
CA ARG A 10 8.36 -28.30 24.11
C ARG A 10 9.15 -27.68 22.94
N PHE A 11 8.74 -26.53 22.45
CA PHE A 11 9.57 -25.72 21.55
C PHE A 11 10.65 -25.03 22.38
N GLY A 12 11.90 -25.50 22.19
CA GLY A 12 13.09 -24.80 22.61
C GLY A 12 13.41 -23.71 21.60
N ILE A 13 13.42 -22.46 22.06
CA ILE A 13 13.95 -21.32 21.31
C ILE A 13 15.46 -21.53 21.18
N ALA A 14 15.96 -21.55 19.95
CA ALA A 14 17.38 -21.59 19.64
C ALA A 14 18.01 -20.27 20.08
N MET A 15 18.82 -20.35 21.13
CA MET A 15 19.58 -19.24 21.69
C MET A 15 20.75 -18.94 20.74
N GLY A 16 20.67 -17.84 20.00
CA GLY A 16 21.82 -17.25 19.33
C GLY A 16 22.85 -16.80 20.36
N CYS A 17 24.14 -17.04 20.08
CA CYS A 17 25.25 -16.79 20.99
C CYS A 17 25.30 -15.33 21.46
N LEU A 18 24.86 -15.07 22.69
CA LEU A 18 25.11 -13.83 23.42
C LEU A 18 26.59 -13.77 23.84
N GLY A 19 27.33 -12.80 23.29
CA GLY A 19 28.57 -12.33 23.91
C GLY A 19 28.24 -11.39 25.07
N ILE A 20 28.06 -11.91 26.28
CA ILE A 20 27.94 -11.07 27.49
C ILE A 20 29.35 -10.83 28.05
N VAL A 21 29.83 -9.59 27.97
CA VAL A 21 30.90 -9.10 28.83
C VAL A 21 30.24 -8.49 30.06
N ALA A 22 30.44 -9.09 31.22
CA ALA A 22 29.90 -8.62 32.49
C ALA A 22 30.79 -7.52 33.10
N GLY A 23 30.21 -6.35 33.39
CA GLY A 23 30.82 -5.33 34.24
C GLY A 23 30.05 -4.02 34.27
N GLY A 24 29.43 -3.68 35.41
CA GLY A 24 28.98 -2.33 35.76
C GLY A 24 27.46 -2.12 35.74
N SER A 25 26.90 -1.73 36.89
CA SER A 25 25.48 -1.38 37.10
C SER A 25 25.15 0.04 36.60
N GLY A 26 25.25 0.25 35.29
CA GLY A 26 24.53 1.29 34.56
C GLY A 26 23.76 0.57 33.46
N ALA A 27 22.48 0.86 33.25
CA ALA A 27 21.74 0.25 32.14
C ALA A 27 22.52 0.59 30.86
N ALA A 28 22.98 -0.42 30.13
CA ALA A 28 23.75 -0.23 28.92
C ALA A 28 22.81 -0.28 27.72
N ILE A 29 23.05 0.56 26.71
CA ILE A 29 22.42 0.44 25.39
C ILE A 29 22.51 -1.01 24.91
N ARG A 30 21.37 -1.58 24.51
CA ARG A 30 21.27 -2.89 23.85
C ARG A 30 20.81 -2.69 22.42
N TYR A 31 21.23 -3.56 21.51
CA TYR A 31 20.70 -3.55 20.17
C TYR A 31 20.39 -4.93 19.61
N GLU A 32 19.43 -4.96 18.69
CA GLU A 32 19.04 -6.13 17.91
C GLU A 32 18.87 -5.72 16.44
N VAL A 33 19.27 -6.59 15.50
CA VAL A 33 19.06 -6.37 14.07
C VAL A 33 17.78 -7.10 13.68
N GLU A 34 16.75 -6.35 13.29
CA GLU A 34 15.47 -6.92 12.91
C GLU A 34 15.62 -7.71 11.61
N SER A 35 15.02 -8.90 11.57
CA SER A 35 15.34 -9.92 10.59
C SER A 35 14.72 -9.69 9.20
N VAL A 36 13.64 -8.91 9.11
CA VAL A 36 12.85 -8.65 7.88
C VAL A 36 13.22 -7.32 7.23
N THR A 37 13.53 -6.32 8.06
CA THR A 37 13.88 -4.96 7.67
C THR A 37 15.38 -4.72 7.76
N ARG A 38 16.17 -5.50 8.53
CA ARG A 38 17.58 -5.19 8.83
C ARG A 38 17.80 -3.81 9.45
N PHE A 39 16.73 -3.18 9.94
CA PHE A 39 16.88 -2.02 10.82
C PHE A 39 17.39 -2.49 12.18
N ILE A 40 18.00 -1.56 12.91
CA ILE A 40 18.63 -1.87 14.18
C ILE A 40 17.78 -1.28 15.30
N GLU A 41 17.18 -2.13 16.11
CA GLU A 41 16.43 -1.72 17.29
C GLU A 41 17.42 -1.41 18.41
N ILE A 42 17.48 -0.16 18.84
CA ILE A 42 18.35 0.33 19.92
C ILE A 42 17.49 0.56 21.16
N SER A 43 17.70 -0.25 22.19
CA SER A 43 17.03 -0.15 23.48
C SER A 43 17.88 0.59 24.51
N TYR A 44 17.27 1.52 25.23
CA TYR A 44 17.91 2.40 26.20
C TYR A 44 16.96 2.68 27.38
N THR A 45 17.52 3.09 28.52
CA THR A 45 16.73 3.41 29.73
C THR A 45 16.65 4.90 29.94
N VAL A 46 15.45 5.43 30.14
CA VAL A 46 15.25 6.82 30.54
C VAL A 46 15.47 6.95 32.06
N PRO A 47 16.26 7.92 32.54
CA PRO A 47 16.49 8.13 33.98
C PRO A 47 15.18 8.19 34.78
N SER A 48 15.17 7.58 35.97
CA SER A 48 13.97 7.54 36.82
C SER A 48 13.55 8.91 37.36
N ASP A 49 14.46 9.88 37.35
CA ASP A 49 14.25 11.27 37.75
C ASP A 49 13.99 12.21 36.54
N ALA A 50 13.83 11.65 35.34
CA ALA A 50 13.41 12.40 34.17
C ALA A 50 12.04 13.08 34.38
N GLY A 51 11.85 14.24 33.76
CA GLY A 51 10.57 14.94 33.77
C GLY A 51 9.48 14.25 32.95
N GLU A 52 8.32 14.90 32.83
CA GLU A 52 7.20 14.41 32.00
C GLU A 52 7.57 14.29 30.52
N GLU A 53 8.54 15.08 30.05
CA GLU A 53 9.03 15.07 28.67
C GLU A 53 10.57 15.08 28.67
N VAL A 54 11.17 14.31 27.78
CA VAL A 54 12.62 14.32 27.51
C VAL A 54 12.89 14.22 26.02
N GLU A 55 13.98 14.84 25.58
CA GLU A 55 14.49 14.73 24.22
C GLU A 55 15.56 13.65 24.17
N VAL A 56 15.43 12.73 23.21
CA VAL A 56 16.37 11.64 22.98
C VAL A 56 17.11 11.91 21.68
N LEU A 57 18.39 12.24 21.78
CA LEU A 57 19.27 12.51 20.65
C LEU A 57 20.10 11.28 20.32
N CYS A 58 19.83 10.73 19.15
CA CYS A 58 20.51 9.57 18.59
C CYS A 58 21.54 10.02 17.57
N SER A 59 22.78 9.59 17.76
CA SER A 59 23.88 9.89 16.84
C SER A 59 24.75 8.67 16.61
N TRP A 60 25.43 8.63 15.47
CA TRP A 60 26.38 7.57 15.16
C TRP A 60 27.69 8.14 14.64
N SER A 61 28.76 7.36 14.76
CA SER A 61 30.05 7.63 14.16
C SER A 61 30.62 6.34 13.59
N PRO A 62 31.38 6.36 12.47
CA PRO A 62 32.16 5.19 12.08
C PRO A 62 33.04 4.75 13.26
N ALA A 63 33.14 3.44 13.50
CA ALA A 63 33.77 2.90 14.71
C ALA A 63 35.17 3.52 14.98
N GLY A 64 35.33 4.08 16.18
CA GLY A 64 36.58 4.68 16.64
C GLY A 64 36.98 6.01 15.96
N LYS A 65 36.11 6.61 15.14
CA LYS A 65 36.43 7.88 14.44
C LYS A 65 35.99 9.13 15.20
N GLY A 66 34.96 9.05 16.04
CA GLY A 66 34.43 10.21 16.79
C GLY A 66 33.79 11.31 15.93
N ASN A 67 33.59 11.05 14.64
CA ASN A 67 32.85 11.90 13.70
C ASN A 67 31.35 11.66 13.88
N TRP A 68 30.74 12.29 14.88
CA TRP A 68 29.33 12.10 15.22
C TRP A 68 28.41 12.79 14.22
N ARG A 69 27.38 12.07 13.79
CA ARG A 69 26.32 12.53 12.89
C ARG A 69 24.96 12.16 13.48
N PRO A 70 23.89 12.93 13.21
CA PRO A 70 22.54 12.49 13.51
C PRO A 70 22.25 11.11 12.95
N ALA A 71 21.57 10.26 13.72
CA ALA A 71 21.11 8.96 13.26
C ALA A 71 19.71 9.07 12.66
N LYS A 72 19.45 8.37 11.54
CA LYS A 72 18.11 8.22 10.99
C LYS A 72 17.33 7.23 11.85
N VAL A 73 16.58 7.74 12.82
CA VAL A 73 15.82 6.89 13.74
C VAL A 73 14.33 7.16 13.64
N HIS A 74 13.51 6.31 14.24
CA HIS A 74 12.15 6.61 14.66
C HIS A 74 11.83 5.79 15.92
N PRO A 75 10.86 6.18 16.76
CA PRO A 75 10.45 5.33 17.88
C PRO A 75 9.86 4.00 17.35
N LEU A 76 10.01 2.92 18.12
CA LEU A 76 9.36 1.65 17.83
C LEU A 76 7.86 1.77 18.10
N VAL A 77 7.08 1.99 17.04
CA VAL A 77 5.63 2.25 17.11
C VAL A 77 4.87 1.41 16.08
N SER A 78 3.56 1.24 16.29
CA SER A 78 2.69 0.58 15.31
C SER A 78 2.66 1.32 13.97
N GLU A 79 2.38 0.61 12.87
CA GLU A 79 2.18 1.22 11.54
C GLU A 79 1.09 2.30 11.56
N THR A 80 0.01 2.11 12.32
CA THR A 80 -1.04 3.11 12.50
C THR A 80 -0.49 4.39 13.12
N ALA A 81 0.36 4.27 14.14
CA ALA A 81 1.00 5.43 14.77
C ALA A 81 1.96 6.13 13.79
N LEU A 82 2.75 5.36 13.02
CA LEU A 82 3.62 5.89 11.98
C LEU A 82 2.84 6.67 10.91
N TYR A 83 1.65 6.18 10.56
CA TYR A 83 0.73 6.87 9.64
C TYR A 83 0.10 8.13 10.24
N LEU A 84 0.17 8.37 11.55
CA LEU A 84 -0.37 9.56 12.20
C LEU A 84 0.70 10.61 12.51
N VAL A 85 1.97 10.30 12.24
CA VAL A 85 3.09 11.23 12.37
C VAL A 85 2.85 12.48 11.52
N ARG A 86 3.45 13.60 11.91
CA ARG A 86 3.45 14.84 11.14
C ARG A 86 4.82 15.06 10.50
N GLU A 87 4.85 15.74 9.37
CA GLU A 87 6.11 15.98 8.63
C GLU A 87 7.22 16.65 9.46
N PRO A 88 6.95 17.65 10.35
CA PRO A 88 8.00 18.21 11.21
C PRO A 88 8.61 17.18 12.15
N GLU A 89 7.78 16.31 12.74
CA GLU A 89 8.20 15.25 13.66
C GLU A 89 9.02 14.18 12.92
N TRP A 90 8.60 13.78 11.72
CA TRP A 90 9.41 12.90 10.87
C TRP A 90 10.80 13.47 10.58
N ARG A 91 10.88 14.78 10.25
CA ARG A 91 12.17 15.43 9.99
C ARG A 91 13.07 15.46 11.22
N GLU A 92 12.52 15.70 12.41
CA GLU A 92 13.29 15.61 13.66
C GLU A 92 13.89 14.19 13.82
N TRP A 93 13.10 13.16 13.54
CA TRP A 93 13.52 11.77 13.64
C TRP A 93 14.63 11.41 12.64
N THR A 94 14.47 11.77 11.36
CA THR A 94 15.38 11.33 10.30
C THR A 94 16.56 12.28 10.04
N GLU A 95 16.39 13.59 10.22
CA GLU A 95 17.44 14.58 9.91
C GLU A 95 18.24 14.98 11.15
N GLN A 96 17.60 14.99 12.32
CA GLN A 96 18.22 15.43 13.59
C GLN A 96 18.50 14.28 14.55
N GLY A 97 17.97 13.08 14.27
CA GLY A 97 18.07 11.93 15.17
C GLY A 97 17.39 12.17 16.51
N LYS A 98 16.39 13.04 16.56
CA LYS A 98 15.75 13.50 17.78
C LYS A 98 14.38 12.85 17.93
N VAL A 99 14.12 12.21 19.07
CA VAL A 99 12.82 11.64 19.44
C VAL A 99 12.34 12.30 20.74
N LEU A 100 11.05 12.63 20.82
CA LEU A 100 10.43 13.13 22.04
C LEU A 100 9.77 11.98 22.79
N GLU A 101 10.23 11.71 24.01
CA GLU A 101 9.65 10.73 24.91
C GLU A 101 8.79 11.42 25.97
N ARG A 102 7.58 10.90 26.17
CA ARG A 102 6.62 11.43 27.16
C ARG A 102 6.35 10.40 28.23
N ARG A 103 6.36 10.82 29.50
CA ARG A 103 6.10 9.96 30.68
C ARG A 103 6.91 8.68 30.65
N ALA A 104 8.19 8.81 30.28
CA ALA A 104 9.09 7.70 30.08
C ALA A 104 10.04 7.46 31.25
N ALA A 105 9.98 8.27 32.32
CA ALA A 105 10.89 8.18 33.45
C ALA A 105 10.97 6.75 34.02
N GLY A 106 12.19 6.20 34.08
CA GLY A 106 12.47 4.85 34.56
C GLY A 106 12.03 3.72 33.62
N LEU A 107 11.54 4.02 32.42
CA LEU A 107 11.13 3.04 31.43
C LEU A 107 12.25 2.73 30.45
N GLU A 108 12.27 1.48 29.97
CA GLU A 108 13.01 1.12 28.78
C GLU A 108 12.24 1.58 27.53
N ARG A 109 12.98 2.12 26.57
CA ARG A 109 12.49 2.62 25.30
C ARG A 109 13.35 2.10 24.17
N THR A 110 12.77 2.09 22.96
CA THR A 110 13.42 1.57 21.77
C THR A 110 13.25 2.55 20.62
N VAL A 111 14.35 2.90 19.98
CA VAL A 111 14.35 3.53 18.66
C VAL A 111 14.77 2.52 17.60
N VAL A 112 14.23 2.66 16.41
CA VAL A 112 14.57 1.89 15.23
C VAL A 112 15.50 2.74 14.37
N PHE A 113 16.75 2.31 14.23
CA PHE A 113 17.77 2.97 13.42
C PHE A 113 17.80 2.36 12.02
N ASN A 114 17.60 3.19 11.00
CA ASN A 114 17.86 2.83 9.61
C ASN A 114 19.32 3.21 9.26
N PRO A 115 20.25 2.24 9.14
CA PRO A 115 21.65 2.54 8.85
C PRO A 115 21.90 2.86 7.36
N TYR A 116 20.94 2.58 6.47
CA TYR A 116 21.12 2.73 5.04
C TYR A 116 20.92 4.19 4.58
N PRO A 117 21.79 4.73 3.70
CA PRO A 117 23.05 4.17 3.23
C PRO A 117 24.28 4.65 4.02
N GLU A 118 24.17 5.70 4.84
CA GLU A 118 25.32 6.47 5.32
C GLU A 118 26.13 5.71 6.38
N ALA A 119 25.46 4.91 7.20
CA ALA A 119 26.08 4.07 8.23
C ALA A 119 26.30 2.62 7.75
N GLN A 120 25.88 2.28 6.53
CA GLN A 120 26.01 0.94 5.94
C GLN A 120 26.89 0.99 4.68
N ILE A 121 28.19 0.73 4.85
CA ILE A 121 29.18 0.73 3.76
C ILE A 121 29.37 -0.71 3.27
N GLU A 122 29.19 -0.93 1.96
CA GLU A 122 29.32 -2.27 1.35
C GLU A 122 28.45 -3.33 2.05
N GLY A 123 27.29 -2.93 2.56
CA GLY A 123 26.38 -3.80 3.31
C GLY A 123 26.73 -4.00 4.78
N LYS A 124 27.84 -3.45 5.28
CA LYS A 124 28.25 -3.61 6.68
C LYS A 124 27.99 -2.36 7.50
N VAL A 125 27.49 -2.55 8.71
CA VAL A 125 27.36 -1.53 9.73
C VAL A 125 28.43 -1.78 10.78
N GLU A 126 29.33 -0.82 10.96
CA GLU A 126 30.37 -0.84 11.99
C GLU A 126 30.49 0.57 12.58
N VAL A 127 29.63 0.87 13.56
CA VAL A 127 29.48 2.23 14.10
C VAL A 127 29.52 2.25 15.62
N ASP A 128 29.97 3.36 16.17
CA ASP A 128 29.66 3.75 17.53
C ASP A 128 28.31 4.47 17.52
N PHE A 129 27.32 3.96 18.24
CA PHE A 129 26.01 4.57 18.39
C PHE A 129 25.87 5.20 19.76
N ARG A 130 25.32 6.41 19.84
CA ARG A 130 25.13 7.17 21.08
C ARG A 130 23.70 7.62 21.22
N VAL A 131 23.17 7.41 22.42
CA VAL A 131 21.88 7.93 22.87
C VAL A 131 22.15 8.94 23.98
N GLU A 132 21.78 10.20 23.75
CA GLU A 132 21.86 11.27 24.74
C GLU A 132 20.45 11.74 25.10
N ILE A 133 20.10 11.68 26.39
CA ILE A 133 18.79 12.07 26.90
C ILE A 133 18.93 13.45 27.55
N GLN A 134 18.15 14.41 27.07
CA GLN A 134 18.15 15.79 27.54
C GLN A 134 16.79 16.18 28.14
N SER A 135 16.80 17.07 29.12
CA SER A 135 15.58 17.77 29.53
C SER A 135 15.14 18.76 28.44
N PRO A 136 13.90 19.26 28.46
CA PRO A 136 13.43 20.28 27.50
C PRO A 136 14.28 21.57 27.49
N GLU A 137 14.97 21.86 28.59
CA GLU A 137 15.90 22.99 28.71
C GLU A 137 17.31 22.69 28.16
N GLY A 138 17.53 21.52 27.57
CA GLY A 138 18.81 21.08 26.99
C GLY A 138 19.82 20.53 28.00
N ARG A 139 19.41 20.25 29.24
CA ARG A 139 20.31 19.64 30.24
C ARG A 139 20.45 18.15 29.96
N VAL A 140 21.66 17.68 29.70
CA VAL A 140 21.95 16.23 29.57
C VAL A 140 21.66 15.52 30.90
N LEU A 141 20.74 14.56 30.86
CA LEU A 141 20.35 13.70 31.97
C LEU A 141 21.13 12.39 31.95
N SER A 142 21.32 11.81 30.77
CA SER A 142 22.19 10.66 30.53
C SER A 142 22.79 10.71 29.13
N SER A 143 23.94 10.07 28.95
CA SER A 143 24.57 9.89 27.65
C SER A 143 25.27 8.55 27.65
N GLU A 144 24.84 7.66 26.77
CA GLU A 144 25.33 6.29 26.66
C GLU A 144 25.80 6.03 25.24
N GLN A 145 26.80 5.16 25.09
CA GLN A 145 27.34 4.77 23.80
C GLN A 145 27.55 3.25 23.78
N ALA A 146 27.27 2.63 22.63
CA ALA A 146 27.58 1.24 22.35
C ALA A 146 28.10 1.05 20.92
N PRO A 147 29.05 0.12 20.70
CA PRO A 147 29.40 -0.30 19.36
C PRO A 147 28.25 -1.13 18.78
N VAL A 148 27.84 -0.81 17.55
CA VAL A 148 26.80 -1.49 16.79
C VAL A 148 27.41 -2.11 15.55
N GLN A 149 27.17 -3.40 15.37
CA GLN A 149 27.65 -4.17 14.23
C GLN A 149 26.51 -4.94 13.57
N ALA A 150 26.44 -4.90 12.25
CA ALA A 150 25.52 -5.71 11.45
C ALA A 150 26.14 -6.05 10.09
N ASP A 151 25.90 -7.26 9.61
CA ASP A 151 26.28 -7.66 8.25
C ASP A 151 25.00 -7.84 7.41
N ASN A 152 24.75 -6.86 6.56
CA ASN A 152 23.66 -6.81 5.58
C ASN A 152 24.23 -6.91 4.15
N SER A 153 25.40 -7.53 3.95
CA SER A 153 26.01 -7.69 2.63
C SER A 153 25.22 -8.60 1.69
N ASP A 154 24.27 -9.35 2.21
CA ASP A 154 23.30 -10.18 1.48
C ASP A 154 22.06 -9.40 1.00
N VAL A 155 21.84 -8.18 1.50
CA VAL A 155 20.75 -7.30 1.09
C VAL A 155 21.06 -6.67 -0.26
N VAL A 156 20.10 -6.73 -1.18
CA VAL A 156 20.23 -6.14 -2.52
C VAL A 156 19.47 -4.82 -2.58
N CYS A 157 20.18 -3.72 -2.85
CA CYS A 157 19.58 -2.42 -3.09
C CYS A 157 19.56 -2.13 -4.59
N LEU A 158 18.36 -2.03 -5.17
CA LEU A 158 18.14 -1.62 -6.55
C LEU A 158 18.02 -0.10 -6.60
N GLU A 159 19.07 0.56 -7.05
CA GLU A 159 19.17 2.01 -7.19
C GLU A 159 19.85 2.45 -8.51
N ASP A 160 20.44 1.49 -9.24
CA ASP A 160 20.99 1.71 -10.58
C ASP A 160 19.95 1.34 -11.64
N TRP A 161 19.13 2.31 -11.98
CA TRP A 161 18.02 2.15 -12.92
C TRP A 161 18.46 2.08 -14.39
N SER A 162 19.76 2.19 -14.69
CA SER A 162 20.29 1.95 -16.04
C SER A 162 20.25 0.46 -16.42
N LYS A 163 20.05 -0.44 -15.45
CA LYS A 163 20.06 -1.90 -15.63
C LYS A 163 18.73 -2.52 -16.09
N VAL A 164 17.70 -1.70 -16.33
CA VAL A 164 16.42 -2.18 -16.87
C VAL A 164 16.58 -2.78 -18.28
N PHE A 165 15.72 -3.72 -18.69
CA PHE A 165 15.82 -4.30 -20.04
C PHE A 165 15.58 -3.28 -21.16
N GLN A 166 14.76 -2.26 -20.91
CA GLN A 166 14.45 -1.19 -21.86
C GLN A 166 15.61 -0.18 -21.92
N GLN A 167 16.77 -0.65 -22.36
CA GLN A 167 18.00 0.13 -22.48
C GLN A 167 17.74 1.38 -23.34
N GLY A 168 18.15 2.55 -22.83
CA GLY A 168 17.95 3.83 -23.48
C GLY A 168 16.57 4.48 -23.27
N VAL A 169 15.63 3.81 -22.60
CA VAL A 169 14.34 4.43 -22.24
C VAL A 169 14.50 5.42 -21.08
N PRO A 170 15.14 5.09 -19.95
CA PRO A 170 15.51 6.11 -18.98
C PRO A 170 16.59 7.04 -19.57
N SER A 171 16.24 8.30 -19.77
CA SER A 171 17.21 9.34 -20.12
C SER A 171 18.13 9.65 -18.93
N LYS A 172 19.23 10.37 -19.19
CA LYS A 172 20.10 10.92 -18.12
C LYS A 172 19.79 12.39 -17.80
N SER A 173 18.64 12.89 -18.26
CA SER A 173 18.25 14.29 -18.03
C SER A 173 17.85 14.48 -16.57
N LEU A 174 18.34 15.55 -15.92
CA LEU A 174 17.84 15.93 -14.59
C LEU A 174 16.38 16.40 -14.62
N ASN A 175 15.93 16.84 -15.79
CA ASN A 175 14.58 17.34 -16.05
C ASN A 175 14.05 16.64 -17.31
N PRO A 176 13.45 15.43 -17.19
CA PRO A 176 12.85 14.75 -18.33
C PRO A 176 11.72 15.58 -18.94
N ASP A 177 11.44 15.33 -20.23
CA ASP A 177 10.24 15.85 -20.88
C ASP A 177 9.00 15.05 -20.43
N PRO A 178 7.78 15.61 -20.55
CA PRO A 178 6.55 14.88 -20.22
C PRO A 178 6.47 13.56 -20.99
N GLY A 179 6.10 12.47 -20.30
CA GLY A 179 6.03 11.13 -20.90
C GLY A 179 7.37 10.39 -20.97
N GLU A 180 8.42 10.91 -20.32
CA GLU A 180 9.74 10.27 -20.28
C GLU A 180 10.17 9.84 -18.87
N TRP A 181 10.95 8.76 -18.84
CA TRP A 181 11.73 8.35 -17.68
C TRP A 181 13.09 9.05 -17.68
N ALA A 182 13.58 9.40 -16.50
CA ALA A 182 14.95 9.82 -16.27
C ALA A 182 15.56 9.06 -15.09
N TYR A 183 16.69 8.40 -15.33
CA TYR A 183 17.58 7.97 -14.27
C TYR A 183 18.53 9.13 -13.95
N ARG A 184 18.29 9.78 -12.82
CA ARG A 184 19.02 10.98 -12.41
C ARG A 184 20.06 10.57 -11.39
N THR A 185 21.24 11.18 -11.49
CA THR A 185 22.36 10.85 -10.60
C THR A 185 23.05 12.12 -10.10
N ASN A 186 23.76 12.02 -8.98
CA ASN A 186 24.49 13.13 -8.36
C ASN A 186 23.58 14.33 -8.00
N LEU A 187 22.36 14.05 -7.58
CA LEU A 187 21.40 15.04 -7.10
C LEU A 187 21.88 15.69 -5.80
N ALA A 188 21.55 16.96 -5.60
CA ALA A 188 21.84 17.68 -4.38
C ALA A 188 21.02 17.12 -3.20
N ALA A 189 21.52 17.25 -1.96
CA ALA A 189 20.81 16.78 -0.77
C ALA A 189 19.40 17.39 -0.60
N SER A 190 19.16 18.60 -1.15
CA SER A 190 17.86 19.25 -1.18
C SER A 190 16.79 18.49 -1.98
N GLU A 191 17.21 17.58 -2.86
CA GLU A 191 16.29 16.70 -3.60
C GLU A 191 15.71 15.57 -2.74
N GLN A 192 16.29 15.37 -1.54
CA GLN A 192 15.88 14.37 -0.55
C GLN A 192 15.80 12.95 -1.14
N VAL A 193 16.85 12.58 -1.87
CA VAL A 193 17.01 11.28 -2.54
C VAL A 193 18.20 10.56 -1.95
N THR A 194 18.09 9.25 -1.75
CA THR A 194 19.15 8.43 -1.18
C THR A 194 20.31 8.32 -2.17
N ARG A 195 21.55 8.54 -1.69
CA ARG A 195 22.77 8.58 -2.52
C ARG A 195 22.77 9.60 -3.68
N GLY A 196 21.73 10.42 -3.82
CA GLY A 196 21.58 11.39 -4.90
C GLY A 196 21.15 10.77 -6.24
N ASP A 197 20.61 9.55 -6.24
CA ASP A 197 20.21 8.85 -7.47
C ASP A 197 18.74 8.41 -7.39
N ASP A 198 17.93 8.72 -8.41
CA ASP A 198 16.53 8.27 -8.48
C ASP A 198 16.08 7.94 -9.91
N LEU A 199 14.95 7.26 -10.02
CA LEU A 199 14.20 7.12 -11.26
C LEU A 199 12.93 7.98 -11.18
N LEU A 200 12.88 9.03 -12.00
CA LEU A 200 11.76 9.93 -12.12
C LEU A 200 11.05 9.73 -13.45
N GLY A 201 9.74 9.56 -13.39
CA GLY A 201 8.83 9.53 -14.53
C GLY A 201 7.96 10.78 -14.52
N LYS A 202 8.14 11.67 -15.50
CA LYS A 202 7.33 12.88 -15.59
C LYS A 202 6.04 12.60 -16.33
N ALA A 203 4.92 12.93 -15.70
CA ALA A 203 3.61 12.72 -16.29
C ALA A 203 3.39 13.56 -17.56
N ASP A 204 2.87 12.90 -18.59
CA ASP A 204 1.99 13.52 -19.59
C ASP A 204 0.60 12.93 -19.36
N ILE A 205 -0.39 13.79 -19.13
CA ILE A 205 -1.78 13.38 -18.85
C ILE A 205 -2.33 12.41 -19.91
N LYS A 206 -1.88 12.51 -21.16
CA LYS A 206 -2.39 11.74 -22.31
C LYS A 206 -1.51 10.55 -22.68
N VAL A 207 -0.22 10.58 -22.37
CA VAL A 207 0.75 9.59 -22.83
C VAL A 207 1.33 8.83 -21.63
N PRO A 208 1.09 7.51 -21.52
CA PRO A 208 1.70 6.72 -20.47
C PRO A 208 3.21 6.66 -20.63
N LEU A 209 3.90 6.62 -19.50
CA LEU A 209 5.28 6.16 -19.46
C LEU A 209 5.35 4.69 -19.91
N PRO A 210 6.35 4.31 -20.70
CA PRO A 210 6.57 2.90 -21.02
C PRO A 210 6.88 2.11 -19.75
N GLN A 211 6.38 0.87 -19.67
CA GLN A 211 6.71 -0.02 -18.55
C GLN A 211 8.21 -0.34 -18.56
N LEU A 212 8.83 -0.36 -17.38
CA LEU A 212 10.21 -0.79 -17.20
C LEU A 212 10.27 -2.15 -16.51
N SER A 213 11.34 -2.90 -16.75
CA SER A 213 11.57 -4.20 -16.11
C SER A 213 13.03 -4.34 -15.73
N HIS A 214 13.27 -4.55 -14.44
CA HIS A 214 14.60 -4.74 -13.88
C HIS A 214 14.88 -6.25 -13.67
N PRO A 215 15.94 -6.82 -14.26
CA PRO A 215 16.35 -8.19 -13.99
C PRO A 215 16.81 -8.33 -12.54
N LEU A 216 16.25 -9.29 -11.79
CA LEU A 216 16.66 -9.52 -10.41
C LEU A 216 17.82 -10.52 -10.31
N ASN A 217 17.74 -11.63 -11.05
CA ASN A 217 18.69 -12.75 -10.95
C ASN A 217 18.88 -13.28 -9.51
N LEU A 218 17.82 -13.21 -8.70
CA LEU A 218 17.80 -13.68 -7.31
C LEU A 218 17.08 -15.03 -7.20
N LYS A 219 17.28 -15.71 -6.07
CA LYS A 219 16.66 -17.01 -5.75
C LYS A 219 16.25 -17.05 -4.28
N GLY A 220 15.15 -17.72 -3.99
CA GLY A 220 14.63 -17.81 -2.63
C GLY A 220 13.72 -16.64 -2.26
N TRP A 221 13.44 -16.51 -0.96
CA TRP A 221 12.48 -15.55 -0.44
C TRP A 221 13.13 -14.23 -0.08
N TYR A 222 12.43 -13.15 -0.35
CA TYR A 222 12.86 -11.80 -0.01
C TYR A 222 11.69 -10.98 0.52
N ALA A 223 11.95 -10.19 1.55
CA ALA A 223 11.14 -9.02 1.92
C ALA A 223 11.51 -7.86 0.99
N ILE A 224 10.50 -7.14 0.51
CA ILE A 224 10.63 -6.07 -0.47
C ILE A 224 10.22 -4.76 0.20
N HIS A 225 11.16 -3.83 0.29
CA HIS A 225 10.95 -2.50 0.82
C HIS A 225 11.19 -1.47 -0.29
N VAL A 226 10.36 -0.44 -0.34
CA VAL A 226 10.37 0.56 -1.42
C VAL A 226 10.50 1.94 -0.80
N CYS A 227 11.44 2.74 -1.31
CA CYS A 227 11.53 4.16 -0.98
C CYS A 227 11.12 4.98 -2.20
N THR A 228 10.17 5.89 -2.02
CA THR A 228 9.80 6.91 -3.01
C THR A 228 9.86 8.30 -2.37
N SER A 229 9.59 9.33 -3.18
CA SER A 229 9.47 10.70 -2.68
C SER A 229 7.99 11.08 -2.70
N PRO A 230 7.43 11.55 -1.57
CA PRO A 230 6.01 11.96 -1.50
C PRO A 230 5.68 13.11 -2.46
N LEU A 231 6.68 13.90 -2.86
CA LEU A 231 6.52 15.05 -3.75
C LEU A 231 6.64 14.70 -5.23
N LYS A 232 7.22 13.54 -5.57
CA LYS A 232 7.53 13.13 -6.95
C LYS A 232 6.61 12.01 -7.47
N GLY A 233 5.75 11.46 -6.62
CA GLY A 233 4.74 10.46 -6.97
C GLY A 233 5.04 9.06 -6.43
N GLY A 234 4.02 8.21 -6.44
CA GLY A 234 4.16 6.78 -6.15
C GLY A 234 4.65 6.00 -7.38
N ILE A 235 4.84 4.70 -7.22
CA ILE A 235 5.22 3.80 -8.32
C ILE A 235 4.36 2.55 -8.28
N GLY A 236 3.90 2.12 -9.46
CA GLY A 236 3.28 0.81 -9.63
C GLY A 236 4.36 -0.27 -9.71
N LEU A 237 4.29 -1.26 -8.83
CA LEU A 237 5.23 -2.38 -8.79
C LEU A 237 4.48 -3.71 -8.90
N ARG A 238 5.14 -4.65 -9.57
CA ARG A 238 4.77 -6.07 -9.53
C ARG A 238 5.97 -6.93 -9.87
N LEU A 239 5.96 -8.18 -9.46
CA LEU A 239 6.86 -9.17 -10.04
C LEU A 239 6.29 -9.66 -11.37
N SER A 240 7.16 -10.15 -12.26
CA SER A 240 6.76 -10.60 -13.59
C SER A 240 5.69 -11.69 -13.60
N GLY A 241 5.62 -12.52 -12.55
CA GLY A 241 4.61 -13.56 -12.35
C GLY A 241 3.36 -13.11 -11.61
N ASP A 242 3.33 -11.87 -11.10
CA ASP A 242 2.14 -11.31 -10.46
C ASP A 242 1.15 -10.84 -11.54
N GLU A 243 -0.13 -11.02 -11.25
CA GLU A 243 -1.23 -10.64 -12.14
C GLU A 243 -1.75 -9.23 -11.89
N ARG A 244 -1.32 -8.61 -10.79
CA ARG A 244 -1.75 -7.29 -10.33
C ARG A 244 -0.52 -6.40 -10.15
N THR A 245 -0.70 -5.11 -10.43
CA THR A 245 0.22 -4.05 -9.99
C THR A 245 -0.28 -3.45 -8.69
N ASP A 246 0.60 -3.36 -7.69
CA ASP A 246 0.35 -2.63 -6.46
C ASP A 246 1.00 -1.24 -6.56
N TYR A 247 0.33 -0.22 -6.04
CA TYR A 247 0.86 1.14 -6.00
C TYR A 247 1.48 1.43 -4.65
N VAL A 248 2.77 1.71 -4.64
CA VAL A 248 3.56 1.95 -3.43
C VAL A 248 4.05 3.39 -3.44
N GLY A 249 3.95 4.07 -2.30
CA GLY A 249 4.42 5.43 -2.13
C GLY A 249 4.79 5.72 -0.68
N SER A 250 5.97 6.30 -0.49
CA SER A 250 6.40 6.82 0.80
C SER A 250 5.61 8.07 1.15
N ARG A 251 5.19 8.18 2.42
CA ARG A 251 4.52 9.39 2.93
C ARG A 251 5.53 10.49 3.24
N TYR A 252 6.75 10.11 3.59
CA TYR A 252 7.84 11.03 3.89
C TYR A 252 9.11 10.69 3.09
N PRO A 253 10.00 11.67 2.88
CA PRO A 253 11.32 11.37 2.34
C PRO A 253 12.07 10.35 3.19
N PHE A 254 12.83 9.46 2.54
CA PHE A 254 13.62 8.37 3.15
C PHE A 254 12.79 7.30 3.89
N GLN A 255 11.46 7.37 3.85
CA GLN A 255 10.63 6.33 4.43
C GLN A 255 10.62 5.10 3.53
N GLU A 256 11.12 3.99 4.04
CA GLU A 256 10.90 2.70 3.43
C GLU A 256 9.51 2.17 3.75
N VAL A 257 8.78 1.73 2.72
CA VAL A 257 7.49 1.07 2.83
C VAL A 257 7.69 -0.40 2.56
N PHE A 258 7.29 -1.25 3.51
CA PHE A 258 7.18 -2.67 3.27
C PHE A 258 6.07 -2.94 2.26
N TRP A 259 6.44 -3.45 1.09
CA TRP A 259 5.46 -3.76 0.05
C TRP A 259 4.96 -5.21 0.19
N ASN A 260 5.87 -6.18 0.19
CA ASN A 260 5.51 -7.59 0.22
C ASN A 260 6.71 -8.49 0.58
N TRP A 261 6.46 -9.78 0.82
CA TRP A 261 7.47 -10.83 0.77
C TRP A 261 7.12 -11.87 -0.30
N ARG A 262 8.09 -12.20 -1.14
CA ARG A 262 7.90 -13.06 -2.31
C ARG A 262 9.13 -13.90 -2.62
N ARG A 263 8.88 -15.00 -3.32
CA ARG A 263 9.92 -15.84 -3.88
C ARG A 263 10.40 -15.23 -5.20
N MET A 264 11.71 -15.02 -5.33
CA MET A 264 12.32 -14.27 -6.45
C MET A 264 12.81 -15.14 -7.61
N ASP A 265 12.69 -16.46 -7.49
CA ASP A 265 13.07 -17.40 -8.55
C ASP A 265 12.36 -17.06 -9.86
N HIS A 266 13.13 -16.82 -10.92
CA HIS A 266 12.63 -16.52 -12.26
C HIS A 266 11.73 -15.27 -12.34
N GLN A 267 11.95 -14.29 -11.45
CA GLN A 267 11.20 -13.05 -11.43
C GLN A 267 12.04 -11.86 -11.93
N HIS A 268 11.33 -10.88 -12.49
CA HIS A 268 11.79 -9.52 -12.73
C HIS A 268 10.94 -8.56 -11.90
N LEU A 269 11.53 -7.44 -11.48
CA LEU A 269 10.76 -6.33 -10.92
C LEU A 269 10.23 -5.49 -12.08
N VAL A 270 8.92 -5.31 -12.13
CA VAL A 270 8.24 -4.51 -13.15
C VAL A 270 7.80 -3.19 -12.53
N LEU A 271 8.16 -2.09 -13.18
CA LEU A 271 7.80 -0.73 -12.77
C LEU A 271 6.81 -0.12 -13.77
N ARG A 272 5.74 0.46 -13.25
CA ARG A 272 4.64 1.03 -14.03
C ARG A 272 4.18 2.36 -13.43
N GLN A 273 3.79 3.28 -14.30
CA GLN A 273 3.15 4.53 -13.90
C GLN A 273 1.71 4.30 -13.42
N GLN A 274 1.29 5.06 -12.42
CA GLN A 274 -0.10 5.09 -11.97
C GLN A 274 -0.98 5.93 -12.90
N HIS A 275 -2.22 5.47 -13.10
CA HIS A 275 -3.29 6.30 -13.67
C HIS A 275 -4.21 6.80 -12.56
N ILE A 276 -4.69 8.03 -12.69
CA ILE A 276 -5.70 8.61 -11.81
C ILE A 276 -6.82 9.21 -12.67
N TYR A 277 -7.89 9.69 -12.03
CA TYR A 277 -9.06 10.21 -12.75
C TYR A 277 -8.74 11.40 -13.69
N THR A 278 -7.64 12.13 -13.46
CA THR A 278 -7.17 13.23 -14.32
C THR A 278 -6.17 12.80 -15.40
N GLY A 279 -5.89 11.50 -15.54
CA GLY A 279 -4.89 10.96 -16.47
C GLY A 279 -3.70 10.33 -15.77
N TRP A 280 -2.59 10.20 -16.49
CA TRP A 280 -1.36 9.61 -15.93
C TRP A 280 -0.70 10.52 -14.88
N ALA A 281 -0.32 9.94 -13.74
CA ALA A 281 0.31 10.64 -12.63
C ALA A 281 1.84 10.54 -12.68
N PRO A 282 2.59 11.47 -12.08
CA PRO A 282 4.04 11.34 -11.94
C PRO A 282 4.41 10.03 -11.23
N ALA A 283 5.54 9.44 -11.59
CA ALA A 283 6.03 8.22 -10.99
C ALA A 283 7.46 8.40 -10.47
N HIS A 284 7.77 7.83 -9.32
CA HIS A 284 9.09 7.96 -8.74
C HIS A 284 9.48 6.77 -7.88
N VAL A 285 10.74 6.36 -7.98
CA VAL A 285 11.37 5.45 -7.03
C VAL A 285 12.79 5.92 -6.74
N ASP A 286 13.13 5.97 -5.46
CA ASP A 286 14.49 6.23 -4.97
C ASP A 286 15.29 4.93 -5.13
N TYR A 287 14.94 3.93 -4.30
CA TYR A 287 15.48 2.58 -4.38
C TYR A 287 14.43 1.52 -3.99
N VAL A 288 14.71 0.27 -4.35
CA VAL A 288 14.02 -0.92 -3.84
C VAL A 288 15.03 -1.79 -3.11
N ARG A 289 14.74 -2.12 -1.85
CA ARG A 289 15.60 -2.94 -0.99
C ARG A 289 15.01 -4.33 -0.82
N LEU A 290 15.82 -5.33 -1.14
CA LEU A 290 15.45 -6.75 -1.12
C LEU A 290 16.24 -7.43 -0.01
N VAL A 291 15.56 -7.76 1.08
CA VAL A 291 16.14 -8.43 2.25
C VAL A 291 15.89 -9.93 2.14
N PRO A 292 16.91 -10.79 2.06
CA PRO A 292 16.70 -12.23 1.98
C PRO A 292 16.06 -12.77 3.26
N LEU A 293 15.15 -13.73 3.09
CA LEU A 293 14.43 -14.39 4.18
C LEU A 293 14.71 -15.90 4.15
N GLY A 294 14.94 -16.48 5.33
CA GLY A 294 14.91 -17.92 5.54
C GLY A 294 13.48 -18.47 5.55
N GLU A 295 13.34 -19.79 5.34
CA GLU A 295 12.03 -20.45 5.32
C GLU A 295 11.26 -20.27 6.64
N ASP A 296 11.94 -20.39 7.79
CA ASP A 296 11.33 -20.18 9.11
C ASP A 296 10.77 -18.76 9.29
N GLN A 297 11.44 -17.75 8.71
CA GLN A 297 10.96 -16.36 8.75
C GLN A 297 9.70 -16.20 7.91
N VAL A 298 9.68 -16.80 6.72
CA VAL A 298 8.51 -16.80 5.85
C VAL A 298 7.35 -17.55 6.50
N GLU A 299 7.60 -18.71 7.11
CA GLU A 299 6.58 -19.45 7.85
C GLU A 299 6.00 -18.59 8.98
N SER A 300 6.83 -17.87 9.73
CA SER A 300 6.38 -16.94 10.78
C SER A 300 5.52 -15.79 10.23
N LEU A 301 5.90 -15.20 9.09
CA LEU A 301 5.11 -14.16 8.42
C LEU A 301 3.76 -14.70 7.93
N GLU A 302 3.77 -15.85 7.25
CA GLU A 302 2.56 -16.52 6.74
C GLU A 302 1.66 -17.00 7.87
N ALA A 303 2.21 -17.46 8.99
CA ALA A 303 1.45 -17.95 10.14
C ALA A 303 0.52 -16.89 10.74
N LYS A 304 0.86 -15.59 10.64
CA LYS A 304 -0.02 -14.48 11.06
C LYS A 304 -1.31 -14.41 10.23
N PHE A 305 -1.25 -14.89 8.99
CA PHE A 305 -2.39 -15.02 8.09
C PHE A 305 -2.84 -16.49 7.97
N GLY A 306 -2.16 -17.41 8.65
CA GLY A 306 -2.45 -18.83 8.70
C GLY A 306 -3.64 -19.14 9.60
N GLY A 307 -4.29 -20.28 9.35
CA GLY A 307 -5.41 -20.73 10.16
C GLY A 307 -6.58 -21.23 9.32
N LYS A 308 -7.52 -21.89 10.00
CA LYS A 308 -8.77 -22.31 9.39
C LYS A 308 -9.62 -21.06 9.12
N VAL A 309 -10.04 -20.87 7.87
CA VAL A 309 -11.09 -19.92 7.54
C VAL A 309 -12.36 -20.37 8.26
N ASP A 310 -12.70 -19.67 9.34
CA ASP A 310 -13.82 -19.96 10.23
C ASP A 310 -14.97 -18.96 10.08
N LYS A 311 -14.76 -17.90 9.28
CA LYS A 311 -15.73 -16.87 8.97
C LYS A 311 -15.93 -16.75 7.46
N PHE A 312 -17.16 -16.43 7.09
CA PHE A 312 -17.49 -16.00 5.74
C PHE A 312 -17.29 -14.50 5.65
N ILE A 313 -16.46 -14.05 4.71
CA ILE A 313 -16.18 -12.63 4.50
C ILE A 313 -16.59 -12.26 3.08
N ALA A 314 -17.43 -11.24 2.95
CA ALA A 314 -17.84 -10.65 1.70
C ALA A 314 -17.09 -9.34 1.48
N GLY A 315 -16.50 -9.16 0.29
CA GLY A 315 -15.88 -7.90 -0.13
C GLY A 315 -16.76 -7.19 -1.13
N TYR A 316 -16.97 -5.90 -0.94
CA TYR A 316 -17.69 -5.07 -1.90
C TYR A 316 -16.73 -4.56 -2.97
N TYR A 317 -17.07 -4.76 -4.25
CA TYR A 317 -16.30 -4.35 -5.42
C TYR A 317 -17.14 -3.47 -6.33
N GLU A 318 -16.66 -2.27 -6.64
CA GLU A 318 -17.34 -1.33 -7.53
C GLU A 318 -16.47 -1.12 -8.79
N PRO A 319 -16.69 -1.89 -9.88
CA PRO A 319 -15.99 -1.72 -11.16
C PRO A 319 -16.01 -0.28 -11.67
N TYR A 320 -17.10 0.44 -11.40
CA TYR A 320 -17.22 1.87 -11.65
C TYR A 320 -16.08 2.67 -11.00
N SER A 321 -15.90 2.54 -9.69
CA SER A 321 -14.92 3.34 -8.93
C SER A 321 -13.49 2.93 -9.27
N TRP A 322 -13.26 1.63 -9.51
CA TRP A 322 -11.97 1.15 -9.97
C TRP A 322 -11.60 1.76 -11.33
N ALA A 323 -12.49 1.66 -12.32
CA ALA A 323 -12.27 2.27 -13.63
C ALA A 323 -12.31 3.80 -13.62
N PHE A 324 -12.85 4.44 -12.58
CA PHE A 324 -12.77 5.90 -12.47
C PHE A 324 -11.31 6.35 -12.34
N TYR A 325 -10.51 5.61 -11.57
CA TYR A 325 -9.07 5.86 -11.37
C TYR A 325 -8.21 5.17 -12.42
N GLU A 326 -8.52 3.92 -12.76
CA GLU A 326 -7.71 3.13 -13.67
C GLU A 326 -8.08 3.32 -15.14
N ASN A 327 -7.09 3.14 -16.01
CA ASN A 327 -7.30 3.12 -17.46
C ASN A 327 -7.50 1.67 -17.94
N VAL A 328 -8.74 1.18 -17.78
CA VAL A 328 -9.12 -0.19 -18.15
C VAL A 328 -9.38 -0.28 -19.66
N GLN A 329 -8.51 -1.00 -20.37
CA GLN A 329 -8.49 -1.11 -21.83
C GLN A 329 -8.64 -2.54 -22.36
N HIS A 330 -8.59 -3.56 -21.49
CA HIS A 330 -8.78 -4.94 -21.91
C HIS A 330 -9.47 -5.78 -20.84
N THR A 331 -10.26 -6.76 -21.30
CA THR A 331 -11.05 -7.67 -20.45
C THR A 331 -10.22 -8.30 -19.34
N LEU A 332 -8.97 -8.70 -19.59
CA LEU A 332 -8.13 -9.36 -18.58
C LEU A 332 -7.84 -8.49 -17.34
N GLN A 333 -7.89 -7.16 -17.43
CA GLN A 333 -7.60 -6.29 -16.27
C GLN A 333 -8.61 -6.46 -15.14
N HIS A 334 -9.84 -6.89 -15.43
CA HIS A 334 -10.84 -7.18 -14.39
C HIS A 334 -10.37 -8.24 -13.38
N ARG A 335 -9.37 -9.03 -13.74
CA ARG A 335 -8.75 -10.02 -12.86
C ARG A 335 -7.85 -9.37 -11.80
N GLU A 336 -7.29 -8.18 -12.05
CA GLU A 336 -6.41 -7.46 -11.11
C GLU A 336 -7.07 -7.21 -9.74
N PRO A 337 -8.23 -6.53 -9.64
CA PRO A 337 -8.89 -6.31 -8.34
C PRO A 337 -9.37 -7.61 -7.71
N LEU A 338 -9.75 -8.62 -8.50
CA LEU A 338 -10.21 -9.91 -7.98
C LEU A 338 -9.09 -10.72 -7.33
N THR A 339 -7.86 -10.63 -7.85
CA THR A 339 -6.69 -11.24 -7.22
C THR A 339 -6.46 -10.67 -5.82
N ALA A 340 -6.72 -9.39 -5.59
CA ALA A 340 -6.66 -8.78 -4.25
C ALA A 340 -7.64 -9.43 -3.26
N PHE A 341 -8.89 -9.65 -3.67
CA PHE A 341 -9.90 -10.31 -2.85
C PHE A 341 -9.54 -11.77 -2.55
N ARG A 342 -8.97 -12.47 -3.53
CA ARG A 342 -8.47 -13.84 -3.37
C ARG A 342 -7.30 -13.90 -2.40
N GLU A 343 -6.35 -12.98 -2.49
CA GLU A 343 -5.21 -12.88 -1.56
C GLU A 343 -5.67 -12.55 -0.13
N ALA A 344 -6.69 -11.69 0.01
CA ALA A 344 -7.35 -11.41 1.28
C ALA A 344 -8.24 -12.56 1.79
N ARG A 345 -8.32 -13.68 1.04
CA ARG A 345 -9.10 -14.89 1.36
C ARG A 345 -10.59 -14.62 1.57
N LEU A 346 -11.14 -13.69 0.79
CA LEU A 346 -12.58 -13.45 0.82
C LEU A 346 -13.35 -14.65 0.25
N SER A 347 -14.54 -14.87 0.79
CA SER A 347 -15.43 -15.95 0.33
C SER A 347 -16.29 -15.47 -0.84
N LEU A 348 -16.75 -14.23 -0.77
CA LEU A 348 -17.67 -13.63 -1.73
C LEU A 348 -17.17 -12.25 -2.17
N VAL A 349 -17.37 -11.95 -3.44
CA VAL A 349 -17.20 -10.60 -4.00
C VAL A 349 -18.56 -10.10 -4.44
N ASP A 350 -19.01 -9.01 -3.81
CA ASP A 350 -20.28 -8.35 -4.09
C ASP A 350 -20.05 -7.21 -5.08
N ILE A 351 -20.42 -7.44 -6.34
CA ILE A 351 -20.01 -6.62 -7.49
C ILE A 351 -21.10 -5.59 -7.78
N GLN A 352 -20.89 -4.32 -7.43
CA GLN A 352 -21.87 -3.28 -7.74
C GLN A 352 -21.88 -2.97 -9.24
N ILE A 353 -22.99 -3.31 -9.87
CA ILE A 353 -23.17 -3.15 -11.33
C ILE A 353 -24.15 -2.04 -11.71
N GLY A 354 -24.71 -1.34 -10.73
CA GLY A 354 -25.55 -0.16 -10.93
C GLY A 354 -26.42 0.12 -9.71
N ARG A 355 -27.31 1.10 -9.87
CA ARG A 355 -28.34 1.46 -8.91
C ARG A 355 -29.64 1.66 -9.68
N PHE A 356 -30.78 1.40 -9.05
CA PHE A 356 -32.03 1.58 -9.78
C PHE A 356 -32.29 3.05 -10.10
N GLY A 357 -32.44 3.32 -11.40
CA GLY A 357 -32.63 4.65 -11.96
C GLY A 357 -31.34 5.29 -12.50
N ASP A 358 -30.16 4.72 -12.26
CA ASP A 358 -28.91 5.11 -12.93
C ASP A 358 -28.56 4.17 -14.09
N LYS A 359 -27.55 4.58 -14.85
CA LYS A 359 -26.94 3.74 -15.89
C LYS A 359 -26.13 2.62 -15.27
N VAL A 360 -26.24 1.44 -15.85
CA VAL A 360 -25.53 0.25 -15.36
C VAL A 360 -24.13 0.11 -15.94
N VAL A 361 -23.30 -0.66 -15.23
CA VAL A 361 -21.88 -0.93 -15.53
C VAL A 361 -21.74 -2.31 -16.18
N TYR A 362 -22.65 -2.64 -17.10
CA TYR A 362 -22.62 -3.82 -17.95
C TYR A 362 -23.54 -3.60 -19.17
N GLU A 363 -23.45 -4.47 -20.18
CA GLU A 363 -24.36 -4.42 -21.32
C GLU A 363 -25.74 -4.94 -20.93
N SER A 364 -26.71 -4.04 -20.76
CA SER A 364 -28.11 -4.35 -20.47
C SER A 364 -29.00 -4.16 -21.69
N ARG A 365 -30.05 -4.99 -21.80
CA ARG A 365 -31.14 -4.84 -22.78
C ARG A 365 -32.31 -4.03 -22.20
N LEU A 366 -32.29 -3.74 -20.90
CA LEU A 366 -33.41 -3.18 -20.14
C LEU A 366 -33.19 -1.72 -19.74
N THR A 367 -31.93 -1.30 -19.63
CA THR A 367 -31.54 0.07 -19.28
C THR A 367 -30.26 0.46 -19.99
N ASP A 368 -29.98 1.75 -20.08
CA ASP A 368 -28.82 2.23 -20.81
C ASP A 368 -27.50 1.98 -20.05
N PRO A 369 -26.47 1.44 -20.73
CA PRO A 369 -25.15 1.25 -20.15
C PRO A 369 -24.38 2.58 -20.08
N LEU A 370 -23.45 2.64 -19.15
CA LEU A 370 -22.59 3.80 -18.95
C LEU A 370 -21.41 3.82 -19.93
N ASN A 371 -21.64 4.31 -21.16
CA ASN A 371 -20.64 4.25 -22.24
C ASN A 371 -19.77 5.50 -22.42
N TYR A 372 -20.03 6.60 -21.73
CA TYR A 372 -19.38 7.89 -21.99
C TYR A 372 -18.89 8.57 -20.71
N SER A 373 -18.85 9.90 -20.70
CA SER A 373 -18.42 10.70 -19.55
C SER A 373 -19.21 10.36 -18.28
N THR A 374 -18.50 10.36 -17.17
CA THR A 374 -18.95 10.01 -15.84
C THR A 374 -18.56 11.10 -14.86
N ILE A 375 -19.24 11.14 -13.71
CA ILE A 375 -19.01 12.10 -12.62
C ILE A 375 -18.67 11.34 -11.33
N GLY A 376 -17.62 11.74 -10.63
CA GLY A 376 -17.24 11.14 -9.35
C GLY A 376 -17.70 11.96 -8.15
N ASP A 377 -17.44 11.43 -6.95
CA ASP A 377 -17.57 12.16 -5.69
C ASP A 377 -16.53 13.29 -5.59
N PRO A 378 -16.73 14.34 -4.76
CA PRO A 378 -15.77 15.43 -4.60
C PRO A 378 -14.37 14.92 -4.21
N ILE A 379 -13.32 15.44 -4.88
CA ILE A 379 -11.91 15.10 -4.63
C ILE A 379 -11.12 16.38 -4.38
N GLY A 380 -10.66 16.58 -3.14
CA GLY A 380 -9.96 17.78 -2.73
C GLY A 380 -10.79 19.04 -3.00
N GLU A 381 -10.28 19.93 -3.84
CA GLU A 381 -10.97 21.16 -4.25
C GLU A 381 -11.96 20.94 -5.42
N VAL A 382 -11.89 19.80 -6.10
CA VAL A 382 -12.75 19.48 -7.25
C VAL A 382 -14.08 18.95 -6.75
N ARG A 383 -15.12 19.78 -6.83
CA ARG A 383 -16.47 19.43 -6.36
C ARG A 383 -17.16 18.33 -7.17
N VAL A 384 -16.91 18.28 -8.48
CA VAL A 384 -17.53 17.32 -9.40
C VAL A 384 -16.47 16.87 -10.41
N PRO A 385 -15.61 15.90 -10.05
CA PRO A 385 -14.63 15.38 -10.99
C PRO A 385 -15.32 14.64 -12.12
N THR A 386 -14.78 14.74 -13.32
CA THR A 386 -15.30 14.05 -14.51
C THR A 386 -14.21 13.24 -15.19
N THR A 387 -14.60 12.09 -15.76
CA THR A 387 -13.71 11.24 -16.57
C THR A 387 -14.53 10.44 -17.58
N ASP A 388 -13.90 9.96 -18.66
CA ASP A 388 -14.49 8.98 -19.59
C ASP A 388 -14.00 7.55 -19.32
N ASN A 389 -13.12 7.33 -18.34
CA ASN A 389 -12.48 6.03 -18.09
C ASN A 389 -13.49 4.89 -17.88
N VAL A 390 -14.55 5.11 -17.11
CA VAL A 390 -15.59 4.08 -16.87
C VAL A 390 -16.35 3.75 -18.16
N GLY A 391 -16.67 4.77 -18.96
CA GLY A 391 -17.26 4.59 -20.28
C GLY A 391 -16.36 3.81 -21.23
N ARG A 392 -15.06 4.12 -21.21
CA ARG A 392 -14.04 3.38 -21.97
C ARG A 392 -13.94 1.93 -21.52
N MET A 393 -13.98 1.63 -20.22
CA MET A 393 -14.03 0.26 -19.72
C MET A 393 -15.19 -0.53 -20.33
N GLN A 394 -16.40 0.05 -20.39
CA GLN A 394 -17.58 -0.59 -21.01
C GLN A 394 -17.42 -0.77 -22.51
N GLN A 395 -16.76 0.16 -23.21
CA GLN A 395 -16.47 0.02 -24.64
C GLN A 395 -15.44 -1.06 -24.94
N PHE A 396 -14.48 -1.30 -24.04
CA PHE A 396 -13.42 -2.30 -24.23
C PHE A 396 -13.74 -3.68 -23.64
N SER A 397 -14.75 -3.77 -22.77
CA SER A 397 -15.06 -5.02 -22.06
C SER A 397 -16.51 -5.08 -21.58
N ASN A 398 -17.09 -6.29 -21.56
CA ASN A 398 -18.31 -6.56 -20.81
C ASN A 398 -17.95 -6.83 -19.33
N ALA A 399 -18.10 -5.81 -18.48
CA ALA A 399 -17.55 -5.81 -17.13
C ALA A 399 -18.18 -6.87 -16.21
N LEU A 400 -19.50 -7.06 -16.25
CA LEU A 400 -20.17 -8.07 -15.42
C LEU A 400 -19.72 -9.48 -15.83
N ASP A 401 -19.84 -9.84 -17.11
CA ASP A 401 -19.43 -11.17 -17.59
C ASP A 401 -17.94 -11.46 -17.28
N ALA A 402 -17.06 -10.48 -17.53
CA ALA A 402 -15.64 -10.59 -17.20
C ALA A 402 -15.39 -10.84 -15.72
N THR A 403 -16.02 -10.04 -14.85
CA THR A 403 -15.84 -10.14 -13.40
C THR A 403 -16.39 -11.47 -12.86
N LEU A 404 -17.57 -11.91 -13.31
CA LEU A 404 -18.15 -13.20 -12.93
C LEU A 404 -17.25 -14.36 -13.31
N ARG A 405 -16.70 -14.35 -14.54
CA ARG A 405 -15.81 -15.40 -15.04
C ARG A 405 -14.54 -15.50 -14.20
N TYR A 406 -13.83 -14.39 -14.02
CA TYR A 406 -12.55 -14.40 -13.31
C TYR A 406 -12.71 -14.63 -11.81
N ALA A 407 -13.81 -14.17 -11.20
CA ALA A 407 -14.10 -14.49 -9.80
C ALA A 407 -14.22 -16.01 -9.60
N ARG A 408 -14.94 -16.70 -10.51
CA ARG A 408 -15.04 -18.17 -10.48
C ARG A 408 -13.69 -18.86 -10.68
N GLU A 409 -12.88 -18.40 -11.62
CA GLU A 409 -11.53 -18.95 -11.85
C GLU A 409 -10.63 -18.80 -10.62
N LEU A 410 -10.79 -17.71 -9.86
CA LEU A 410 -10.07 -17.45 -8.63
C LEU A 410 -10.66 -18.15 -7.39
N GLY A 411 -11.75 -18.91 -7.55
CA GLY A 411 -12.43 -19.61 -6.46
C GLY A 411 -13.26 -18.70 -5.54
N LEU A 412 -13.60 -17.50 -6.00
CA LEU A 412 -14.47 -16.55 -5.30
C LEU A 412 -15.94 -16.79 -5.69
N ILE A 413 -16.87 -16.48 -4.78
CA ILE A 413 -18.32 -16.50 -5.07
C ILE A 413 -18.73 -15.09 -5.52
N PRO A 414 -19.03 -14.83 -6.80
CA PRO A 414 -19.45 -13.50 -7.22
C PRO A 414 -20.95 -13.29 -7.03
N HIS A 415 -21.37 -12.14 -6.50
CA HIS A 415 -22.76 -11.69 -6.52
C HIS A 415 -22.88 -10.42 -7.36
N ALA A 416 -24.01 -10.27 -8.06
CA ALA A 416 -24.36 -9.02 -8.71
C ALA A 416 -25.10 -8.13 -7.69
N ASN A 417 -24.53 -6.96 -7.40
CA ASN A 417 -25.08 -5.99 -6.46
C ASN A 417 -25.74 -4.83 -7.21
N PHE A 418 -26.95 -4.48 -6.77
CA PHE A 418 -27.60 -3.24 -7.16
C PHE A 418 -27.83 -2.36 -5.92
N GLY A 419 -27.45 -1.09 -6.03
CA GLY A 419 -27.91 -0.07 -5.07
C GLY A 419 -29.41 0.15 -5.23
N ALA A 420 -30.11 0.25 -4.10
CA ALA A 420 -31.57 0.31 -4.06
C ALA A 420 -32.13 1.48 -4.87
N SER A 421 -31.58 2.69 -4.77
CA SER A 421 -31.85 3.73 -5.76
C SER A 421 -30.93 4.91 -5.63
N ASN A 422 -30.49 5.45 -6.76
CA ASN A 422 -30.10 6.85 -6.92
C ASN A 422 -30.07 7.14 -8.41
N CYS A 423 -30.99 7.96 -8.92
CA CYS A 423 -31.12 8.26 -10.34
C CYS A 423 -30.15 9.33 -10.83
N TYR A 424 -29.45 10.04 -9.94
CA TYR A 424 -28.60 11.19 -10.27
C TYR A 424 -29.23 12.18 -11.27
N PRO A 425 -30.38 12.80 -10.94
CA PRO A 425 -31.16 13.61 -11.87
C PRO A 425 -30.33 14.73 -12.53
N GLY A 426 -30.41 14.85 -13.85
CA GLY A 426 -29.72 15.89 -14.61
C GLY A 426 -28.22 15.64 -14.85
N THR A 427 -27.69 14.48 -14.44
CA THR A 427 -26.28 14.11 -14.65
C THR A 427 -26.11 13.10 -15.79
N PRO A 428 -24.87 12.88 -16.29
CA PRO A 428 -24.58 11.82 -17.24
C PRO A 428 -24.88 10.39 -16.74
N LEU A 429 -25.05 10.20 -15.42
CA LEU A 429 -25.36 8.90 -14.81
C LEU A 429 -26.86 8.58 -14.83
N GLN A 430 -27.73 9.56 -15.10
CA GLN A 430 -29.17 9.33 -15.12
C GLN A 430 -29.56 8.39 -16.28
N SER A 431 -30.27 7.30 -15.95
CA SER A 431 -30.81 6.39 -16.96
C SER A 431 -31.95 7.00 -17.76
N ASP A 432 -32.21 6.47 -18.94
CA ASP A 432 -33.37 6.84 -19.75
C ASP A 432 -34.70 6.48 -19.07
N PHE A 433 -34.73 5.38 -18.30
CA PHE A 433 -35.91 4.99 -17.50
C PHE A 433 -36.34 6.11 -16.55
N SER A 434 -35.40 6.61 -15.75
CA SER A 434 -35.69 7.68 -14.79
C SER A 434 -35.95 9.04 -15.46
N LYS A 435 -35.38 9.31 -16.64
CA LYS A 435 -35.70 10.52 -17.42
C LYS A 435 -37.12 10.50 -17.97
N GLN A 436 -37.58 9.33 -18.41
CA GLN A 436 -38.92 9.16 -19.00
C GLN A 436 -40.01 9.18 -17.93
N HIS A 437 -39.66 8.84 -16.68
CA HIS A 437 -40.61 8.72 -15.57
C HIS A 437 -40.23 9.55 -14.34
N PRO A 438 -40.12 10.90 -14.46
CA PRO A 438 -39.84 11.75 -13.31
C PRO A 438 -40.92 11.65 -12.21
N GLU A 439 -42.15 11.27 -12.56
CA GLU A 439 -43.26 11.02 -11.63
C GLU A 439 -43.06 9.78 -10.74
N TRP A 440 -42.17 8.87 -11.13
CA TRP A 440 -41.77 7.69 -10.37
C TRP A 440 -40.57 7.96 -9.45
N MET A 441 -40.14 9.21 -9.34
CA MET A 441 -39.01 9.61 -8.51
C MET A 441 -39.47 10.49 -7.32
N ARG A 442 -38.68 10.46 -6.25
CA ARG A 442 -38.71 11.41 -5.15
C ARG A 442 -37.30 11.94 -4.93
N GLY A 443 -37.09 13.19 -5.32
CA GLY A 443 -35.74 13.75 -5.39
C GLY A 443 -34.89 12.90 -6.34
N ALA A 444 -33.86 12.24 -5.80
CA ALA A 444 -32.99 11.36 -6.55
C ALA A 444 -33.35 9.86 -6.44
N CYS A 445 -34.34 9.46 -5.64
CA CYS A 445 -34.69 8.04 -5.45
C CYS A 445 -35.92 7.65 -6.29
N LEU A 446 -35.97 6.40 -6.74
CA LEU A 446 -37.17 5.78 -7.30
C LEU A 446 -38.18 5.43 -6.19
N ARG A 447 -39.45 5.50 -6.54
CA ARG A 447 -40.60 5.24 -5.68
C ARG A 447 -41.01 3.78 -5.73
N PHE A 448 -40.46 2.95 -4.85
CA PHE A 448 -40.73 1.51 -4.82
C PHE A 448 -42.18 1.15 -4.50
N GLU A 449 -43.01 2.09 -4.03
CA GLU A 449 -44.45 1.89 -3.90
C GLU A 449 -45.16 1.76 -5.25
N VAL A 450 -44.56 2.26 -6.34
CA VAL A 450 -45.08 2.17 -7.71
C VAL A 450 -44.80 0.76 -8.29
N PRO A 451 -45.83 -0.02 -8.70
CA PRO A 451 -45.63 -1.38 -9.22
C PRO A 451 -44.66 -1.48 -10.40
N GLN A 452 -44.67 -0.49 -11.29
CA GLN A 452 -43.81 -0.43 -12.47
C GLN A 452 -42.32 -0.27 -12.10
N VAL A 453 -42.02 0.47 -11.03
CA VAL A 453 -40.65 0.61 -10.50
C VAL A 453 -40.16 -0.74 -9.98
N ARG A 454 -41.01 -1.48 -9.24
CA ARG A 454 -40.66 -2.83 -8.77
C ARG A 454 -40.43 -3.79 -9.93
N GLU A 455 -41.27 -3.76 -10.95
CA GLU A 455 -41.10 -4.64 -12.12
C GLU A 455 -39.81 -4.31 -12.89
N TYR A 456 -39.45 -3.03 -13.01
CA TYR A 456 -38.16 -2.60 -13.57
C TYR A 456 -36.97 -3.11 -12.76
N ALA A 457 -37.00 -2.98 -11.43
CA ALA A 457 -35.95 -3.50 -10.57
C ALA A 457 -35.81 -5.03 -10.67
N LEU A 458 -36.94 -5.74 -10.63
CA LEU A 458 -36.99 -7.20 -10.76
C LEU A 458 -36.50 -7.69 -12.13
N SER A 459 -36.75 -6.94 -13.21
CA SER A 459 -36.29 -7.34 -14.54
C SER A 459 -34.77 -7.25 -14.67
N LEU A 460 -34.13 -6.24 -14.08
CA LEU A 460 -32.66 -6.14 -14.01
C LEU A 460 -32.03 -7.26 -13.18
N TYR A 461 -32.67 -7.69 -12.08
CA TYR A 461 -32.22 -8.89 -11.36
C TYR A 461 -32.29 -10.15 -12.23
N ARG A 462 -33.39 -10.33 -12.96
CA ARG A 462 -33.55 -11.48 -13.87
C ARG A 462 -32.48 -11.45 -14.96
N GLU A 463 -32.16 -10.28 -15.52
CA GLU A 463 -31.10 -10.14 -16.52
C GLU A 463 -29.72 -10.48 -15.94
N ALA A 464 -29.37 -9.99 -14.75
CA ALA A 464 -28.09 -10.34 -14.12
C ALA A 464 -27.97 -11.85 -13.84
N LEU A 465 -29.07 -12.52 -13.47
CA LEU A 465 -29.13 -13.97 -13.32
C LEU A 465 -29.00 -14.69 -14.68
N GLU A 466 -29.62 -14.19 -15.75
CA GLU A 466 -29.49 -14.72 -17.13
C GLU A 466 -28.05 -14.63 -17.63
N ILE A 467 -27.35 -13.54 -17.33
CA ILE A 467 -25.92 -13.34 -17.64
C ILE A 467 -25.03 -14.34 -16.86
N GLY A 468 -25.55 -14.92 -15.78
CA GLY A 468 -24.91 -15.99 -15.04
C GLY A 468 -24.34 -15.59 -13.69
N ALA A 469 -24.84 -14.51 -13.07
CA ALA A 469 -24.61 -14.24 -11.67
C ALA A 469 -25.28 -15.32 -10.81
N PRO A 470 -24.55 -16.00 -9.90
CA PRO A 470 -25.13 -17.06 -9.06
C PRO A 470 -25.98 -16.51 -7.90
N GLY A 471 -25.90 -15.21 -7.62
CA GLY A 471 -26.64 -14.55 -6.56
C GLY A 471 -26.78 -13.04 -6.80
N ILE A 472 -27.78 -12.46 -6.15
CA ILE A 472 -28.07 -11.03 -6.17
C ILE A 472 -27.88 -10.47 -4.76
N SER A 473 -27.32 -9.26 -4.67
CA SER A 473 -27.24 -8.45 -3.46
C SER A 473 -27.95 -7.12 -3.69
N ILE A 474 -28.58 -6.58 -2.64
CA ILE A 474 -29.36 -5.35 -2.72
C ILE A 474 -28.85 -4.39 -1.63
N ASP A 475 -28.26 -3.28 -2.05
CA ASP A 475 -27.70 -2.28 -1.14
C ASP A 475 -28.70 -1.14 -0.88
N PHE A 476 -29.45 -1.25 0.22
CA PHE A 476 -30.28 -0.16 0.75
C PHE A 476 -29.52 0.80 1.68
N CYS A 477 -28.28 0.47 2.06
CA CYS A 477 -27.53 1.20 3.07
C CYS A 477 -27.02 2.55 2.55
N ARG A 478 -26.80 2.67 1.23
CA ARG A 478 -26.27 3.90 0.62
C ARG A 478 -27.34 4.98 0.37
N TYR A 479 -28.63 4.62 0.32
CA TYR A 479 -29.76 5.53 0.10
C TYR A 479 -31.04 5.04 0.83
N PRO A 480 -31.11 5.16 2.16
CA PRO A 480 -32.22 4.60 2.96
C PRO A 480 -33.57 5.26 2.68
N GLU A 481 -33.55 6.47 2.11
CA GLU A 481 -34.73 7.27 1.71
C GLU A 481 -35.62 6.59 0.65
N SER A 482 -35.16 5.46 0.08
CA SER A 482 -35.87 4.67 -0.92
C SER A 482 -36.94 3.73 -0.34
N ILE A 483 -36.95 3.51 0.99
CA ILE A 483 -37.97 2.71 1.69
C ILE A 483 -38.74 3.60 2.67
N ASP A 484 -40.04 3.77 2.43
CA ASP A 484 -40.91 4.62 3.25
C ASP A 484 -41.49 3.95 4.49
N ASN A 485 -41.69 2.64 4.43
CA ASN A 485 -42.22 1.85 5.52
C ASN A 485 -41.77 0.38 5.37
N ALA A 486 -41.68 -0.34 6.48
CA ALA A 486 -41.20 -1.74 6.49
C ALA A 486 -42.14 -2.75 5.79
N THR A 487 -43.31 -2.31 5.29
CA THR A 487 -44.34 -3.17 4.67
C THR A 487 -44.46 -3.00 3.15
N THR A 488 -43.74 -2.05 2.56
CA THR A 488 -43.61 -1.80 1.12
C THR A 488 -42.17 -1.94 0.71
#